data_AF-A0A9E4K4F0-F1
#
_entry.id   AF-A0A9E4K4F0-F1
#
_cell.length_a   1.000
_cell.length_b   1.000
_cell.length_c   1.000
_cell.angle_alpha   90.00
_cell.angle_beta   90.00
_cell.angle_gamma   90.00
#
_symmetry.space_group_name_H-M   'P 1'
#
loop_
_entity.id
_entity.type
_entity.pdbx_description
1 polymer ?
#
loop_
_entity_poly.entity_id
_entity_poly.type
_entity_poly.pdbx_seq_one_letter_code
_entity_poly.pdbx_strand_id
1 'polypeptide(L)'
;MKRRKMKQAEYAFIAIEVDDYSVRCEAGINYHLHGSLYPFDHEDEPIHSFETVLHISGVCTDPKDRAGHRYDITLYGMPDEQRNTPSIKDLHERDEHGSPKYRKRRGREEPVYAPAPPLAYIDKIRGEDRWITSVFVAPQMVTDSLMILSGPKPAYISIHEIKEKRKRRVNSLTVQTTNPEDE
;
A
#
# COMPACT_ATOMS: atom_id res chain seq x y z
N MET A 1 7.28 -28.51 -24.92
CA MET A 1 7.27 -27.66 -23.70
C MET A 1 5.83 -27.44 -23.25
N LYS A 2 5.40 -28.01 -22.11
CA LYS A 2 4.06 -27.79 -21.56
C LYS A 2 4.00 -26.36 -20.98
N ARG A 3 3.14 -25.51 -21.56
CA ARG A 3 2.83 -24.16 -21.06
C ARG A 3 2.31 -24.30 -19.63
N ARG A 4 3.14 -23.97 -18.64
CA ARG A 4 2.78 -24.02 -17.21
C ARG A 4 1.60 -23.06 -17.04
N LYS A 5 0.38 -23.58 -16.81
CA LYS A 5 -0.80 -22.77 -16.47
C LYS A 5 -0.38 -21.85 -15.32
N MET A 6 -0.31 -20.54 -15.55
CA MET A 6 -0.21 -19.57 -14.47
C MET A 6 -1.37 -19.86 -13.54
N LYS A 7 -1.10 -20.25 -12.30
CA LYS A 7 -2.15 -20.34 -11.28
C LYS A 7 -2.74 -18.94 -11.19
N GLN A 8 -4.04 -18.85 -11.44
CA GLN A 8 -4.80 -17.60 -11.36
C GLN A 8 -4.62 -17.04 -9.94
N ALA A 9 -4.39 -15.73 -9.84
CA ALA A 9 -4.28 -15.07 -8.55
C ALA A 9 -5.61 -15.23 -7.79
N GLU A 10 -5.51 -15.53 -6.50
CA GLU A 10 -6.66 -15.67 -5.61
C GLU A 10 -6.92 -14.28 -5.00
N TYR A 11 -8.11 -13.75 -5.22
CA TYR A 11 -8.53 -12.46 -4.70
C TYR A 11 -9.33 -12.67 -3.42
N ALA A 12 -9.07 -11.86 -2.41
CA ALA A 12 -9.84 -11.84 -1.17
C ALA A 12 -10.16 -10.41 -0.77
N PHE A 13 -11.37 -10.20 -0.24
CA PHE A 13 -11.77 -8.95 0.38
C PHE A 13 -11.72 -9.17 1.88
N ILE A 14 -10.96 -8.34 2.58
CA ILE A 14 -10.81 -8.41 4.03
C ILE A 14 -11.56 -7.22 4.61
N ALA A 15 -12.59 -7.49 5.41
CA ALA A 15 -13.29 -6.51 6.22
C ALA A 15 -12.76 -6.57 7.65
N ILE A 16 -12.47 -5.41 8.22
CA ILE A 16 -11.90 -5.26 9.55
C ILE A 16 -12.70 -4.19 10.29
N GLU A 17 -13.26 -4.52 11.44
CA GLU A 17 -13.83 -3.54 12.35
C GLU A 17 -12.72 -2.96 13.23
N VAL A 18 -12.62 -1.63 13.28
CA VAL A 18 -11.55 -0.93 13.98
C VAL A 18 -11.83 -0.89 15.48
N ASP A 19 -10.89 -1.40 16.28
CA ASP A 19 -10.98 -1.38 17.74
C ASP A 19 -10.30 -0.13 18.33
N ASP A 20 -9.07 0.14 17.89
CA ASP A 20 -8.20 1.20 18.40
C ASP A 20 -7.31 1.82 17.31
N TYR A 21 -6.83 3.04 17.55
CA TYR A 21 -5.82 3.67 16.71
C TYR A 21 -4.91 4.60 17.52
N SER A 22 -3.69 4.80 17.02
CA SER A 22 -2.75 5.80 17.53
C SER A 22 -2.10 6.56 16.39
N VAL A 23 -1.80 7.83 16.63
CA VAL A 23 -1.22 8.72 15.63
C VAL A 23 -0.01 9.45 16.18
N ARG A 24 1.03 9.55 15.35
CA ARG A 24 2.19 10.39 15.58
C ARG A 24 2.32 11.35 14.39
N CYS A 25 2.53 12.62 14.68
CA CYS A 25 2.87 13.63 13.69
C CYS A 25 4.17 14.30 14.13
N GLU A 26 5.13 14.41 13.22
CA GLU A 26 6.46 14.96 13.47
C GLU A 26 6.80 16.02 12.42
N ALA A 27 7.45 17.09 12.88
CA ALA A 27 8.04 18.12 12.04
C ALA A 27 9.47 18.36 12.53
N GLY A 28 10.44 18.28 11.63
CA GLY A 28 11.85 18.36 11.99
C GLY A 28 12.72 18.89 10.85
N ILE A 29 14.01 19.01 11.13
CA ILE A 29 15.03 19.23 10.09
C ILE A 29 15.29 17.89 9.42
N ASN A 30 15.36 17.89 8.09
CA ASN A 30 15.66 16.69 7.33
C ASN A 30 17.00 16.09 7.81
N TYR A 31 16.95 14.83 8.26
CA TYR A 31 18.11 14.15 8.85
C TYR A 31 19.28 14.00 7.86
N HIS A 32 19.01 14.03 6.55
CA HIS A 32 20.06 14.05 5.52
C HIS A 32 20.95 15.31 5.61
N LEU A 33 20.46 16.39 6.22
CA LEU A 33 21.24 17.61 6.46
C LEU A 33 22.11 17.54 7.72
N HIS A 34 21.82 16.61 8.64
CA HIS A 34 22.58 16.49 9.88
C HIS A 34 23.87 15.68 9.68
N GLY A 35 25.01 16.36 9.77
CA GLY A 35 26.33 15.72 9.80
C GLY A 35 26.83 15.18 8.44
N SER A 36 26.20 15.55 7.34
CA SER A 36 26.66 15.15 6.00
C SER A 36 27.97 15.87 5.65
N LEU A 37 29.05 15.09 5.54
CA LEU A 37 30.29 15.43 4.81
C LEU A 37 30.18 15.05 3.32
N TYR A 38 29.05 14.48 2.89
CA TYR A 38 28.82 14.05 1.51
C TYR A 38 28.13 15.17 0.72
N PRO A 39 28.46 15.35 -0.56
CA PRO A 39 27.69 16.24 -1.42
C PRO A 39 26.25 15.74 -1.44
N PHE A 40 25.30 16.62 -1.11
CA PHE A 40 23.88 16.33 -1.23
C PHE A 40 23.61 15.75 -2.62
N ASP A 41 22.93 14.60 -2.69
CA ASP A 41 22.69 13.94 -3.98
C ASP A 41 21.91 14.85 -4.92
N HIS A 42 21.10 15.77 -4.37
CA HIS A 42 20.27 16.71 -5.11
C HIS A 42 20.12 18.07 -4.38
N GLU A 43 20.31 19.20 -5.08
CA GLU A 43 20.08 20.56 -4.55
C GLU A 43 18.60 20.83 -4.17
N ASP A 44 17.69 19.97 -4.64
CA ASP A 44 16.24 20.08 -4.41
C ASP A 44 15.78 19.46 -3.08
N GLU A 45 16.70 18.95 -2.25
CA GLU A 45 16.35 18.24 -1.02
C GLU A 45 15.72 19.18 0.03
N PRO A 46 14.56 18.84 0.62
CA PRO A 46 13.85 19.76 1.50
C PRO A 46 14.57 19.94 2.84
N ILE A 47 14.61 21.18 3.33
CA ILE A 47 15.23 21.53 4.63
C ILE A 47 14.46 20.92 5.81
N HIS A 48 13.14 20.91 5.72
CA HIS A 48 12.26 20.37 6.74
C HIS A 48 11.65 19.07 6.27
N SER A 49 11.51 18.12 7.19
CA SER A 49 10.79 16.87 6.99
C SER A 49 9.53 16.84 7.85
N PHE A 50 8.45 16.35 7.26
CA PHE A 50 7.18 16.12 7.94
C PHE A 50 6.83 14.64 7.80
N GLU A 51 6.44 14.01 8.90
CA GLU A 51 6.01 12.61 8.89
C GLU A 51 4.73 12.46 9.72
N THR A 52 3.72 11.81 9.15
CA THR A 52 2.56 11.35 9.92
C THR A 52 2.50 9.84 9.86
N VAL A 53 2.44 9.19 11.03
CA VAL A 53 2.27 7.74 11.16
C VAL A 53 0.96 7.48 11.88
N LEU A 54 0.08 6.72 11.23
CA LEU A 54 -1.18 6.27 11.80
C LEU A 54 -1.15 4.75 11.94
N HIS A 55 -1.21 4.26 13.18
CA HIS A 55 -1.39 2.85 13.49
C HIS A 55 -2.86 2.60 13.79
N ILE A 56 -3.44 1.62 13.12
CA ILE A 56 -4.82 1.20 13.31
C ILE A 56 -4.81 -0.28 13.63
N SER A 57 -5.52 -0.68 14.67
CA SER A 57 -5.79 -2.09 14.91
C SER A 57 -7.27 -2.40 14.68
N GLY A 58 -7.57 -3.67 14.45
CA GLY A 58 -8.95 -4.12 14.35
C GLY A 58 -9.07 -5.62 14.30
N VAL A 59 -10.32 -6.08 14.31
CA VAL A 59 -10.67 -7.49 14.20
C VAL A 59 -11.31 -7.74 12.86
N CYS A 60 -10.82 -8.76 12.15
CA CYS A 60 -11.37 -9.17 10.88
C CYS A 60 -12.77 -9.75 11.05
N THR A 61 -13.72 -9.30 10.24
CA THR A 61 -15.11 -9.80 10.22
C THR A 61 -15.35 -10.71 9.01
N ASP A 62 -14.70 -10.41 7.88
CA ASP A 62 -14.70 -11.21 6.65
C ASP A 62 -13.29 -11.20 6.01
N PRO A 63 -12.80 -12.27 5.36
CA PRO A 63 -13.47 -13.55 5.07
C PRO A 63 -13.63 -14.45 6.29
N LYS A 64 -14.64 -15.34 6.27
CA LYS A 64 -14.93 -16.29 7.38
C LYS A 64 -13.75 -17.12 7.87
N ASP A 65 -12.78 -17.44 7.00
CA ASP A 65 -11.57 -18.18 7.39
C ASP A 65 -10.55 -17.34 8.19
N ARG A 66 -10.74 -16.02 8.21
CA ARG A 66 -9.92 -15.07 8.98
C ARG A 66 -10.71 -14.27 10.01
N ALA A 67 -12.03 -14.42 10.05
CA ALA A 67 -12.87 -13.78 11.04
C ALA A 67 -12.34 -14.03 12.47
N GLY A 68 -12.26 -12.97 13.26
CA GLY A 68 -11.69 -13.00 14.62
C GLY A 68 -10.18 -12.79 14.70
N HIS A 69 -9.42 -12.88 13.60
CA HIS A 69 -8.00 -12.53 13.62
C HIS A 69 -7.80 -11.02 13.77
N ARG A 70 -6.76 -10.63 14.51
CA ARG A 70 -6.35 -9.24 14.67
C ARG A 70 -5.53 -8.78 13.47
N TYR A 71 -5.76 -7.55 13.03
CA TYR A 71 -4.95 -6.85 12.05
C TYR A 71 -4.37 -5.59 12.67
N ASP A 72 -3.09 -5.33 12.44
CA ASP A 72 -2.48 -4.03 12.70
C ASP A 72 -1.92 -3.46 11.42
N ILE A 73 -2.40 -2.27 11.10
CA ILE A 73 -2.20 -1.57 9.85
C ILE A 73 -1.49 -0.28 10.19
N THR A 74 -0.35 -0.03 9.53
CA THR A 74 0.37 1.23 9.68
C THR A 74 0.32 2.00 8.38
N LEU A 75 -0.20 3.23 8.42
CA LEU A 75 -0.18 4.17 7.31
C LEU A 75 0.94 5.19 7.56
N TYR A 76 1.92 5.22 6.66
CA TYR A 76 2.98 6.22 6.63
C TYR A 76 2.57 7.30 5.63
N GLY A 77 2.17 8.46 6.15
CA GLY A 77 1.91 9.67 5.40
C GLY A 77 3.21 10.37 5.09
N MET A 78 3.87 9.97 4.00
CA MET A 78 5.07 10.62 3.53
C MET A 78 4.70 11.75 2.58
N PRO A 79 5.28 12.95 2.72
CA PRO A 79 5.10 14.02 1.74
C PRO A 79 5.42 13.47 0.37
N ASP A 80 4.52 13.72 -0.58
CA ASP A 80 4.70 13.32 -1.96
C ASP A 80 5.90 14.10 -2.50
N GLU A 81 7.10 13.53 -2.36
CA GLU A 81 8.19 13.91 -3.23
C GLU A 81 7.68 13.54 -4.63
N GLN A 82 7.24 14.55 -5.40
CA GLN A 82 6.66 14.42 -6.75
C GLN A 82 7.49 13.57 -7.74
N ARG A 83 8.65 13.05 -7.31
CA ARG A 83 9.56 12.17 -8.03
C ARG A 83 9.37 10.67 -7.77
N ASN A 84 8.63 10.24 -6.75
CA ASN A 84 8.58 8.82 -6.34
C ASN A 84 7.25 8.09 -6.59
N THR A 85 6.19 8.77 -7.01
CA THR A 85 4.94 8.09 -7.40
C THR A 85 5.09 7.49 -8.80
N PRO A 86 5.03 6.14 -8.96
CA PRO A 86 5.25 5.49 -10.25
C PRO A 86 4.19 5.92 -11.27
N SER A 87 4.62 6.29 -12.47
CA SER A 87 3.72 6.62 -13.57
C SER A 87 3.49 5.41 -14.49
N ILE A 88 2.46 5.48 -15.35
CA ILE A 88 2.22 4.46 -16.39
C ILE A 88 3.46 4.26 -17.29
N LYS A 89 4.24 5.32 -17.53
CA LYS A 89 5.47 5.25 -18.33
C LYS A 89 6.53 4.38 -17.66
N ASP A 90 6.62 4.42 -16.33
CA ASP A 90 7.58 3.61 -15.56
C ASP A 90 7.23 2.13 -15.57
N LEU A 91 5.95 1.81 -15.86
CA LEU A 91 5.50 0.45 -16.07
C LEU A 91 5.77 -0.07 -17.49
N HIS A 92 6.26 0.74 -18.44
CA HIS A 92 6.52 0.27 -19.80
C HIS A 92 7.64 -0.77 -19.79
N GLU A 93 7.32 -2.03 -20.11
CA GLU A 93 8.31 -3.09 -20.18
C GLU A 93 9.43 -2.72 -21.16
N ARG A 94 10.66 -3.01 -20.78
CA ARG A 94 11.83 -2.86 -21.65
C ARG A 94 12.32 -4.23 -22.10
N ASP A 95 12.85 -4.30 -23.31
CA ASP A 95 13.50 -5.51 -23.83
C ASP A 95 14.91 -5.70 -23.24
N GLU A 96 15.61 -6.75 -23.67
CA GLU A 96 16.96 -7.08 -23.20
C GLU A 96 18.00 -5.99 -23.50
N HIS A 97 17.69 -5.05 -24.41
CA HIS A 97 18.51 -3.91 -24.77
C HIS A 97 18.04 -2.60 -24.13
N GLY A 98 17.04 -2.65 -23.24
CA GLY A 98 16.52 -1.48 -22.54
C GLY A 98 15.51 -0.64 -23.35
N SER A 99 15.10 -1.09 -24.54
CA SER A 99 14.15 -0.36 -25.40
C SER A 99 12.69 -0.67 -25.01
N PRO A 100 11.75 0.29 -25.12
CA PRO A 100 10.36 0.04 -24.77
C PRO A 100 9.74 -1.04 -25.66
N LYS A 101 9.06 -1.99 -25.03
CA LYS A 101 8.51 -3.17 -25.69
C LYS A 101 7.11 -2.89 -26.24
N TYR A 102 6.87 -3.32 -27.47
CA TYR A 102 5.58 -3.21 -28.13
C TYR A 102 5.13 -4.59 -28.62
N ARG A 103 3.81 -4.80 -28.63
CA ARG A 103 3.17 -5.99 -29.15
C ARG A 103 2.34 -5.63 -30.38
N LYS A 104 2.55 -6.34 -31.48
CA LYS A 104 1.69 -6.21 -32.67
C LYS A 104 0.33 -6.86 -32.43
N ARG A 105 -0.74 -6.09 -32.60
CA ARG A 105 -2.12 -6.55 -32.53
C ARG A 105 -2.93 -5.89 -33.64
N ARG A 106 -3.52 -6.70 -34.53
CA ARG A 106 -4.33 -6.22 -35.68
C ARG A 106 -3.62 -5.14 -36.51
N GLY A 107 -2.31 -5.31 -36.76
CA GLY A 107 -1.50 -4.37 -37.54
C GLY A 107 -1.08 -3.09 -36.81
N ARG A 108 -1.46 -2.90 -35.54
CA ARG A 108 -1.02 -1.79 -34.70
C ARG A 108 -0.02 -2.26 -33.65
N GLU A 109 0.89 -1.37 -33.26
CA GLU A 109 1.83 -1.59 -32.16
C GLU A 109 1.23 -1.03 -30.87
N GLU A 110 1.02 -1.91 -29.89
CA GLU A 110 0.51 -1.55 -28.57
C GLU A 110 1.65 -1.67 -27.54
N PRO A 111 1.89 -0.66 -26.68
CA PRO A 111 2.92 -0.75 -25.64
C PRO A 111 2.59 -1.88 -24.66
N VAL A 112 3.62 -2.57 -24.18
CA VAL A 112 3.48 -3.62 -23.17
C VAL A 112 3.86 -3.06 -21.81
N TYR A 113 2.92 -3.08 -20.87
CA TYR A 113 3.15 -2.61 -19.50
C TYR A 113 3.28 -3.78 -18.54
N ALA A 114 4.22 -3.66 -17.60
CA ALA A 114 4.32 -4.50 -16.42
C ALA A 114 3.13 -4.23 -15.48
N PRO A 115 2.75 -5.21 -14.64
CA PRO A 115 1.76 -4.98 -13.60
C PRO A 115 2.26 -3.91 -12.63
N ALA A 116 1.35 -3.07 -12.14
CA ALA A 116 1.66 -2.08 -11.12
C ALA A 116 2.19 -2.78 -9.84
N PRO A 117 3.16 -2.16 -9.14
CA PRO A 117 3.56 -2.64 -7.83
C PRO A 117 2.36 -2.57 -6.87
N PRO A 118 2.27 -3.48 -5.89
CA PRO A 118 1.22 -3.43 -4.88
C PRO A 118 1.43 -2.23 -3.95
N LEU A 119 0.35 -1.79 -3.29
CA LEU A 119 0.44 -0.75 -2.25
C LEU A 119 1.28 -1.21 -1.05
N ALA A 120 1.14 -2.48 -0.67
CA ALA A 120 1.83 -3.08 0.45
C ALA A 120 1.78 -4.61 0.38
N TYR A 121 2.40 -5.26 1.36
CA TYR A 121 2.26 -6.69 1.63
C TYR A 121 1.58 -6.90 2.99
N ILE A 122 0.87 -8.03 3.11
CA ILE A 122 0.26 -8.47 4.37
C ILE A 122 1.00 -9.71 4.86
N ASP A 123 1.50 -9.64 6.09
CA ASP A 123 2.24 -10.74 6.71
C ASP A 123 1.50 -11.28 7.94
N LYS A 124 1.48 -12.61 8.08
CA LYS A 124 0.99 -13.27 9.31
C LYS A 124 2.14 -13.34 10.31
N ILE A 125 1.91 -12.86 11.54
CA ILE A 125 2.85 -13.09 12.63
C ILE A 125 2.82 -14.57 13.02
N ARG A 126 3.98 -15.21 13.01
CA ARG A 126 4.06 -16.66 13.26
C ARG A 126 3.78 -16.95 14.73
N GLY A 127 2.81 -17.84 14.98
CA GLY A 127 2.42 -18.25 16.33
C GLY A 127 1.35 -17.35 16.96
N GLU A 128 0.88 -16.33 16.25
CA GLU A 128 -0.18 -15.43 16.68
C GLU A 128 -1.32 -15.42 15.65
N ASP A 129 -2.53 -15.14 16.11
CA ASP A 129 -3.68 -14.87 15.26
C ASP A 129 -3.74 -13.39 14.87
N ARG A 130 -2.59 -12.92 14.39
CA ARG A 130 -2.28 -11.52 14.12
C ARG A 130 -1.67 -11.35 12.73
N TRP A 131 -2.12 -10.32 12.04
CA TRP A 131 -1.64 -9.92 10.73
C TRP A 131 -1.16 -8.49 10.77
N ILE A 132 -0.11 -8.19 10.00
CA ILE A 132 0.47 -6.86 9.92
C ILE A 132 0.57 -6.39 8.49
N THR A 133 0.41 -5.08 8.28
CA THR A 133 0.73 -4.44 7.00
C THR A 133 1.18 -3.00 7.23
N SER A 134 2.03 -2.51 6.34
CA SER A 134 2.57 -1.16 6.36
C SER A 134 2.43 -0.57 4.97
N VAL A 135 1.75 0.55 4.86
CA VAL A 135 1.39 1.20 3.59
C VAL A 135 1.93 2.62 3.59
N PHE A 136 2.64 2.97 2.53
CA PHE A 136 3.07 4.34 2.28
C PHE A 136 1.99 5.01 1.42
N VAL A 137 1.43 6.09 1.92
CA VAL A 137 0.30 6.79 1.31
C VAL A 137 0.54 8.28 1.29
N ALA A 138 -0.20 8.99 0.44
CA ALA A 138 -0.21 10.45 0.49
C ALA A 138 -0.64 10.94 1.88
N PRO A 139 -0.11 12.07 2.39
CA PRO A 139 -0.45 12.57 3.71
C PRO A 139 -1.96 12.84 3.88
N GLN A 140 -2.63 13.24 2.78
CA GLN A 140 -4.08 13.44 2.76
C GLN A 140 -4.85 12.16 3.15
N MET A 141 -4.41 10.99 2.68
CA MET A 141 -5.07 9.72 3.04
C MET A 141 -5.02 9.47 4.54
N VAL A 142 -3.91 9.83 5.21
CA VAL A 142 -3.79 9.71 6.67
C VAL A 142 -4.73 10.67 7.38
N THR A 143 -4.76 11.94 6.95
CA THR A 143 -5.63 12.96 7.54
C THR A 143 -7.11 12.60 7.39
N ASP A 144 -7.52 12.17 6.20
CA ASP A 144 -8.90 11.75 5.92
C ASP A 144 -9.27 10.50 6.73
N SER A 145 -8.34 9.55 6.85
CA SER A 145 -8.52 8.36 7.72
C SER A 145 -8.71 8.76 9.18
N LEU A 146 -7.90 9.69 9.71
CA LEU A 146 -8.07 10.20 11.07
C LEU A 146 -9.43 10.85 11.29
N MET A 147 -9.93 11.62 10.33
CA MET A 147 -11.26 12.22 10.41
C MET A 147 -12.36 11.16 10.51
N ILE A 148 -12.26 10.08 9.72
CA ILE A 148 -13.20 8.96 9.76
C ILE A 148 -13.11 8.23 11.11
N LEU A 149 -11.91 7.90 11.56
CA LEU A 149 -11.65 7.16 12.81
C LEU A 149 -12.04 7.95 14.07
N SER A 150 -11.96 9.29 14.00
CA SER A 150 -12.37 10.20 15.09
C SER A 150 -13.88 10.46 15.11
N GLY A 151 -14.61 10.03 14.08
CA GLY A 151 -16.05 10.18 13.97
C GLY A 151 -16.83 9.20 14.86
N PRO A 152 -18.16 9.14 14.70
CA PRO A 152 -18.99 8.14 15.37
C PRO A 152 -18.54 6.72 15.01
N LYS A 153 -18.32 5.88 16.03
CA LYS A 153 -18.09 4.44 15.84
C LYS A 153 -19.37 3.73 15.39
N PRO A 154 -19.28 2.59 14.67
CA PRO A 154 -18.05 1.89 14.28
C PRO A 154 -17.37 2.50 13.03
N ALA A 155 -16.07 2.22 12.90
CA ALA A 155 -15.30 2.47 11.70
C ALA A 155 -14.69 1.15 11.21
N TYR A 156 -14.46 1.04 9.91
CA TYR A 156 -14.03 -0.17 9.25
C TYR A 156 -12.87 0.10 8.30
N ILE A 157 -12.05 -0.93 8.10
CA ILE A 157 -11.07 -1.00 7.02
C ILE A 157 -11.46 -2.12 6.07
N SER A 158 -11.42 -1.83 4.77
CA SER A 158 -11.48 -2.86 3.74
C SER A 158 -10.13 -2.97 3.02
N ILE A 159 -9.66 -4.20 2.83
CA ILE A 159 -8.44 -4.49 2.08
C ILE A 159 -8.76 -5.44 0.93
N HIS A 160 -8.45 -5.03 -0.28
CA HIS A 160 -8.46 -5.93 -1.43
C HIS A 160 -7.09 -6.63 -1.53
N GLU A 161 -7.07 -7.90 -1.16
CA GLU A 161 -5.87 -8.74 -1.19
C GLU A 161 -5.77 -9.52 -2.50
N ILE A 162 -4.57 -9.53 -3.08
CA ILE A 162 -4.18 -10.46 -4.14
C ILE A 162 -3.15 -11.44 -3.57
N LYS A 163 -3.50 -12.72 -3.55
CA LYS A 163 -2.62 -13.79 -3.11
C LYS A 163 -1.94 -14.45 -4.30
N GLU A 164 -0.62 -14.32 -4.34
CA GLU A 164 0.24 -14.99 -5.31
C GLU A 164 1.26 -15.87 -4.59
N LYS A 165 1.09 -17.20 -4.73
CA LYS A 165 1.90 -18.21 -4.04
C LYS A 165 1.83 -18.04 -2.51
N ARG A 166 2.90 -17.54 -1.88
CA ARG A 166 3.01 -17.30 -0.43
C ARG A 166 2.94 -15.82 -0.07
N LYS A 167 2.92 -14.92 -1.06
CA LYS A 167 2.85 -13.47 -0.84
C LYS A 167 1.41 -13.01 -0.95
N ARG A 168 1.02 -12.10 -0.06
CA ARG A 168 -0.29 -11.45 -0.04
C ARG A 168 -0.06 -9.97 -0.28
N ARG A 169 -0.62 -9.46 -1.36
CA ARG A 169 -0.43 -8.08 -1.81
C ARG A 169 -1.68 -7.28 -1.51
N VAL A 170 -1.51 -6.08 -0.99
CA VAL A 170 -2.57 -5.08 -0.89
C VAL A 170 -2.70 -4.40 -2.24
N ASN A 171 -3.85 -4.55 -2.88
CA ASN A 171 -4.18 -3.87 -4.13
C ASN A 171 -4.89 -2.53 -3.86
N SER A 172 -5.78 -2.51 -2.87
CA SER A 172 -6.43 -1.30 -2.38
C SER A 172 -6.70 -1.42 -0.88
N LEU A 173 -6.77 -0.26 -0.21
CA LEU A 173 -7.14 -0.12 1.19
C LEU A 173 -8.09 1.06 1.32
N THR A 174 -9.17 0.88 2.05
CA THR A 174 -10.16 1.93 2.33
C THR A 174 -10.42 2.00 3.82
N VAL A 175 -10.61 3.22 4.34
CA VAL A 175 -11.12 3.48 5.69
C VAL A 175 -12.51 4.08 5.53
N GLN A 176 -13.50 3.55 6.24
CA GLN A 176 -14.92 3.88 6.02
C GLN A 176 -15.76 3.72 7.29
N THR A 177 -16.95 4.30 7.32
CA THR A 177 -17.91 4.16 8.43
C THR A 177 -18.99 3.11 8.16
N THR A 178 -19.14 2.68 6.92
CA THR A 178 -20.08 1.64 6.51
C THR A 178 -19.39 0.28 6.57
N ASN A 179 -20.07 -0.74 7.10
CA ASN A 179 -19.54 -2.09 7.10
C ASN A 179 -19.29 -2.56 5.65
N PRO A 180 -18.06 -2.97 5.27
CA PRO A 180 -17.76 -3.44 3.92
C PRO A 180 -18.58 -4.65 3.48
N GLU A 181 -19.19 -5.39 4.41
CA GLU A 181 -20.06 -6.52 4.10
C GLU A 181 -21.47 -6.11 3.63
N ASP A 182 -21.87 -4.87 3.88
CA ASP A 182 -23.19 -4.33 3.50
C ASP A 182 -23.19 -3.63 2.12
N GLU A 183 -22.03 -3.53 1.46
CA GLU A 183 -21.83 -2.95 0.12
C GLU A 183 -21.89 -3.99 -1.01
#